data_AF-A0A2T6KD12-F1
#
_entry.id   AF-A0A2T6KD12-F1
#
_cell.length_a   1.000
_cell.length_b   1.000
_cell.length_c   1.000
_cell.angle_alpha   90.00
_cell.angle_beta   90.00
_cell.angle_gamma   90.00
#
_symmetry.space_group_name_H-M   'P 1'
#
loop_
_entity.id
_entity.type
_entity.pdbx_description
1 polymer ?
#
loop_
_entity_poly.entity_id
_entity_poly.type
_entity_poly.pdbx_seq_one_letter_code
_entity_poly.pdbx_strand_id
1 'polypeptide(L)'
;MSASISHIKINSDEINWRNEKGLLTYNDAPAIIIWNQALEILMMSINEIAGREKTNEILKKFGTDLGIKVSQSFSNRNDLENILIEFSDLYRNAGWGNVKITTFSKDEKRVVLEIHHSFEETVFQSINKEQECVFLPSFWISLIRNLLKDDMSYTIVKKSVNGIEFDEVKLFLEE
;
A
#
# COMPACT_ATOMS: atom_id res chain seq x y z
N MET A 1 12.59 23.51 -28.86
CA MET A 1 11.62 23.72 -27.76
C MET A 1 12.30 23.24 -26.49
N SER A 2 12.29 24.04 -25.42
CA SER A 2 12.87 23.61 -24.14
C SER A 2 11.95 22.56 -23.53
N ALA A 3 12.47 21.38 -23.22
CA ALA A 3 11.71 20.32 -22.56
C ALA A 3 11.00 20.89 -21.33
N SER A 4 9.67 21.02 -21.39
CA SER A 4 8.90 21.48 -20.25
C SER A 4 8.83 20.36 -19.22
N ILE A 5 9.35 20.66 -18.03
CA ILE A 5 9.29 19.77 -16.86
C ILE A 5 8.31 20.40 -15.89
N SER A 6 7.30 19.65 -15.49
CA SER A 6 6.42 20.02 -14.38
C SER A 6 6.94 19.34 -13.12
N HIS A 7 7.02 20.08 -12.02
CA HIS A 7 7.51 19.58 -10.74
C HIS A 7 6.51 19.94 -9.64
N ILE A 8 6.12 18.95 -8.86
CA ILE A 8 5.25 19.10 -7.69
C ILE A 8 5.95 18.44 -6.52
N LYS A 9 6.01 19.16 -5.40
CA LYS A 9 6.55 18.65 -4.14
C LYS A 9 5.43 18.51 -3.12
N ILE A 10 5.31 17.33 -2.52
CA ILE A 10 4.35 17.02 -1.46
C ILE A 10 5.17 16.47 -0.28
N ASN A 11 5.25 17.23 0.83
CA ASN A 11 6.18 16.94 1.93
C ASN A 11 7.62 16.75 1.42
N SER A 12 8.19 15.56 1.63
CA SER A 12 9.51 15.14 1.14
C SER A 12 9.47 14.55 -0.26
N ASP A 13 8.30 14.20 -0.79
CA ASP A 13 8.16 13.50 -2.06
C ASP A 13 8.12 14.45 -3.26
N GLU A 14 8.68 13.99 -4.37
CA GLU A 14 8.79 14.73 -5.62
C GLU A 14 8.11 14.00 -6.77
N ILE A 15 7.15 14.68 -7.39
CA ILE A 15 6.46 14.24 -8.61
C ILE A 15 7.01 15.08 -9.77
N ASN A 16 7.67 14.42 -10.70
CA ASN A 16 8.25 15.06 -11.88
C ASN A 16 7.56 14.54 -13.14
N TRP A 17 7.20 15.46 -14.05
CA TRP A 17 6.58 15.13 -15.32
C TRP A 17 7.40 15.72 -16.46
N ARG A 18 7.94 14.86 -17.33
CA ARG A 18 8.57 15.28 -18.59
C ARG A 18 7.48 15.39 -19.66
N ASN A 19 6.88 16.58 -19.77
CA ASN A 19 5.63 16.81 -20.50
C ASN A 19 5.70 16.32 -21.94
N GLU A 20 6.74 16.70 -22.67
CA GLU A 20 6.92 16.33 -24.08
C GLU A 20 7.08 14.83 -24.32
N LYS A 21 7.47 14.08 -23.29
CA LYS A 21 7.67 12.63 -23.37
C LYS A 21 6.53 11.83 -22.73
N GLY A 22 5.60 12.48 -22.02
CA GLY A 22 4.56 11.83 -21.24
C GLY A 22 5.11 10.93 -20.12
N LEU A 23 6.30 11.21 -19.60
CA LEU A 23 6.95 10.38 -18.57
C LEU A 23 6.76 11.01 -17.20
N LEU A 24 6.08 10.28 -16.32
CA LEU A 24 5.94 10.60 -14.91
C LEU A 24 6.96 9.82 -14.09
N THR A 25 7.59 10.49 -13.14
CA THR A 25 8.38 9.86 -12.08
C THR A 25 7.92 10.35 -10.71
N TYR A 26 7.89 9.45 -9.74
CA TYR A 26 7.62 9.74 -8.35
C TYR A 26 8.82 9.29 -7.52
N ASN A 27 9.49 10.22 -6.83
CA ASN A 27 10.79 10.02 -6.19
C ASN A 27 11.80 9.32 -7.13
N ASP A 28 11.95 9.89 -8.33
CA ASP A 28 12.80 9.40 -9.44
C ASP A 28 12.46 8.02 -10.02
N ALA A 29 11.50 7.30 -9.45
CA ALA A 29 11.00 6.03 -9.99
C ALA A 29 9.91 6.28 -11.04
N PRO A 30 9.94 5.60 -12.21
CA PRO A 30 8.86 5.68 -13.18
C PRO A 30 7.50 5.31 -12.57
N ALA A 31 6.49 6.11 -12.84
CA ALA A 31 5.14 5.90 -12.34
C ALA A 31 4.12 6.20 -13.45
N ILE A 32 2.88 5.75 -13.22
CA ILE A 32 1.74 6.05 -14.08
C ILE A 32 0.58 6.52 -13.21
N ILE A 33 -0.29 7.35 -13.77
CA ILE A 33 -1.59 7.66 -13.18
C ILE A 33 -2.62 6.74 -13.81
N ILE A 34 -3.37 6.02 -12.98
CA ILE A 34 -4.50 5.21 -13.41
C ILE A 34 -5.77 5.74 -12.72
N TRP A 35 -6.84 5.91 -13.50
CA TRP A 35 -8.14 6.28 -12.95
C TRP A 35 -8.76 5.09 -12.22
N ASN A 36 -9.50 5.35 -11.13
CA ASN A 36 -10.24 4.32 -10.41
C ASN A 36 -11.10 3.48 -11.36
N GLN A 37 -11.82 4.11 -12.30
CA GLN A 37 -12.64 3.40 -13.28
C GLN A 37 -11.84 2.40 -14.14
N ALA A 38 -10.61 2.73 -14.52
CA ALA A 38 -9.77 1.82 -15.29
C ALA A 38 -9.31 0.63 -14.44
N LEU A 39 -8.99 0.87 -13.16
CA LEU A 39 -8.67 -0.18 -12.21
C LEU A 39 -9.90 -1.05 -11.88
N GLU A 40 -11.09 -0.46 -11.78
CA GLU A 40 -12.35 -1.18 -11.60
C GLU A 40 -12.60 -2.15 -12.74
N ILE A 41 -12.50 -1.69 -13.99
CA ILE A 41 -12.67 -2.53 -15.18
C ILE A 41 -11.64 -3.66 -15.19
N LEU A 42 -10.37 -3.37 -14.88
CA LEU A 42 -9.32 -4.40 -14.79
C LEU A 42 -9.70 -5.49 -13.77
N MET A 43 -10.14 -5.09 -12.59
CA MET A 43 -10.52 -6.02 -11.53
C MET A 43 -11.77 -6.81 -11.87
N MET A 44 -12.76 -6.19 -12.52
CA MET A 44 -13.94 -6.88 -13.04
C MET A 44 -13.55 -7.95 -14.05
N SER A 45 -12.65 -7.63 -14.99
CA SER A 45 -12.18 -8.60 -15.98
C SER A 45 -11.42 -9.75 -15.34
N ILE A 46 -10.58 -9.50 -14.32
CA ILE A 46 -9.89 -10.57 -13.59
C ILE A 46 -10.92 -11.45 -12.86
N ASN A 47 -11.91 -10.85 -12.20
CA ASN A 47 -12.98 -11.57 -11.51
C ASN A 47 -13.81 -12.45 -12.44
N GLU A 48 -14.15 -11.95 -13.63
CA GLU A 48 -14.89 -12.69 -14.65
C GLU A 48 -14.11 -13.93 -15.14
N ILE A 49 -12.79 -13.79 -15.33
CA ILE A 49 -11.93 -14.84 -15.87
C ILE A 49 -11.54 -15.88 -14.80
N ALA A 50 -11.09 -15.41 -13.63
CA ALA A 50 -10.46 -16.24 -12.61
C ALA A 50 -11.42 -16.68 -11.50
N GLY A 51 -12.56 -15.99 -11.35
CA GLY A 51 -13.42 -16.11 -10.18
C GLY A 51 -12.85 -15.39 -8.96
N ARG A 52 -13.74 -15.00 -8.05
CA ARG A 52 -13.44 -14.10 -6.92
C ARG A 52 -12.37 -14.62 -5.97
N GLU A 53 -12.45 -15.88 -5.56
CA GLU A 53 -11.48 -16.49 -4.65
C GLU A 53 -10.07 -16.42 -5.24
N LYS A 54 -9.94 -16.73 -6.53
CA LYS A 54 -8.66 -16.65 -7.22
C LYS A 54 -8.18 -15.21 -7.41
N THR A 55 -9.07 -14.26 -7.64
CA THR A 55 -8.73 -12.84 -7.65
C THR A 55 -8.18 -12.39 -6.30
N ASN A 56 -8.76 -12.81 -5.18
CA ASN A 56 -8.25 -12.49 -3.84
C ASN A 56 -6.84 -13.07 -3.64
N GLU A 57 -6.59 -14.30 -4.09
CA GLU A 57 -5.25 -14.89 -4.05
C GLU A 57 -4.24 -14.11 -4.91
N ILE A 58 -4.66 -13.67 -6.11
CA ILE A 58 -3.82 -12.85 -7.00
C ILE A 58 -3.48 -11.52 -6.31
N LEU A 59 -4.46 -10.83 -5.73
CA LEU A 59 -4.27 -9.57 -5.02
C LEU A 59 -3.35 -9.72 -3.81
N LYS A 60 -3.58 -10.76 -3.00
CA LYS A 60 -2.73 -11.09 -1.84
C LYS A 60 -1.30 -11.37 -2.26
N LYS A 61 -1.11 -12.17 -3.31
CA LYS A 61 0.22 -12.47 -3.87
C LYS A 61 0.88 -11.21 -4.41
N PHE A 62 0.16 -10.39 -5.17
CA PHE A 62 0.67 -9.15 -5.74
C PHE A 62 1.11 -8.17 -4.65
N GLY A 63 0.28 -7.97 -3.62
CA GLY A 63 0.64 -7.15 -2.46
C GLY A 63 1.88 -7.70 -1.74
N THR A 64 1.92 -9.02 -1.50
CA THR A 64 3.05 -9.68 -0.84
C THR A 64 4.37 -9.48 -1.60
N ASP A 65 4.38 -9.79 -2.90
CA ASP A 65 5.56 -9.70 -3.77
C ASP A 65 6.04 -8.24 -3.87
N LEU A 66 5.11 -7.29 -3.98
CA LEU A 66 5.44 -5.87 -4.00
C LEU A 66 6.01 -5.40 -2.66
N GLY A 67 5.45 -5.84 -1.53
CA GLY A 67 5.94 -5.49 -0.19
C GLY A 67 7.38 -5.96 0.02
N ILE A 68 7.69 -7.20 -0.39
CA ILE A 68 9.07 -7.72 -0.42
C ILE A 68 9.93 -6.80 -1.28
N LYS A 69 9.51 -6.54 -2.53
CA LYS A 69 10.32 -5.78 -3.48
C LYS A 69 10.65 -4.38 -2.97
N VAL A 70 9.67 -3.70 -2.38
CA VAL A 70 9.85 -2.34 -1.87
C VAL A 70 10.68 -2.32 -0.60
N SER A 71 10.54 -3.30 0.30
CA SER A 71 11.37 -3.37 1.51
C SER A 71 12.88 -3.43 1.21
N GLN A 72 13.26 -3.98 0.05
CA GLN A 72 14.66 -4.07 -0.39
C GLN A 72 15.30 -2.69 -0.59
N SER A 73 14.53 -1.67 -0.99
CA SER A 73 15.01 -0.29 -1.13
C SER A 73 15.47 0.33 0.19
N PHE A 74 15.05 -0.25 1.32
CA PHE A 74 15.38 0.19 2.68
C PHE A 74 16.32 -0.77 3.42
N SER A 75 16.83 -1.80 2.75
CA SER A 75 17.64 -2.87 3.38
C SER A 75 18.92 -2.40 4.08
N ASN A 76 19.42 -1.21 3.74
CA ASN A 76 20.61 -0.60 4.34
C ASN A 76 20.30 0.31 5.54
N ARG A 77 19.02 0.43 5.93
CA ARG A 77 18.57 1.27 7.04
C ARG A 77 18.15 0.42 8.24
N ASN A 78 18.40 0.96 9.43
CA ASN A 78 18.10 0.30 10.71
C ASN A 78 17.09 1.08 11.57
N ASP A 79 16.58 2.21 11.06
CA ASP A 79 15.66 3.12 11.73
C ASP A 79 14.21 2.85 11.33
N LEU A 80 13.72 1.65 11.69
CA LEU A 80 12.43 1.13 11.26
C LEU A 80 11.25 2.09 11.51
N GLU A 81 11.22 2.78 12.65
CA GLU A 81 10.16 3.73 12.97
C GLU A 81 10.07 4.86 11.92
N ASN A 82 11.20 5.46 11.57
CA ASN A 82 11.26 6.50 10.53
C ASN A 82 10.90 5.93 9.16
N ILE A 83 11.38 4.72 8.84
CA ILE A 83 11.04 4.04 7.58
C ILE A 83 9.52 3.90 7.46
N LEU A 84 8.85 3.43 8.52
CA LEU A 84 7.39 3.24 8.49
C LEU A 84 6.64 4.57 8.34
N ILE A 85 7.12 5.65 8.96
CA ILE A 85 6.54 7.00 8.81
C ILE A 85 6.71 7.50 7.37
N GLU A 86 7.94 7.47 6.84
CA GLU A 86 8.22 7.86 5.46
C GLU A 86 7.39 7.06 4.45
N PHE A 87 7.19 5.76 4.73
CA PHE A 87 6.38 4.89 3.90
C PHE A 87 4.90 5.29 3.93
N SER A 88 4.35 5.51 5.12
CA SER A 88 2.97 5.98 5.25
C SER A 88 2.74 7.26 4.44
N ASP A 89 3.67 8.21 4.54
CA ASP A 89 3.66 9.44 3.78
C ASP A 89 3.72 9.20 2.26
N LEU A 90 4.66 8.36 1.81
CA LEU A 90 4.85 8.02 0.40
C LEU A 90 3.56 7.48 -0.25
N TYR A 91 2.90 6.52 0.39
CA TYR A 91 1.70 5.88 -0.15
C TYR A 91 0.45 6.74 0.01
N ARG A 92 0.37 7.55 1.07
CA ARG A 92 -0.68 8.58 1.19
C ARG A 92 -0.58 9.59 0.06
N ASN A 93 0.62 10.09 -0.20
CA ASN A 93 0.90 11.06 -1.26
C ASN A 93 0.69 10.44 -2.67
N ALA A 94 0.90 9.13 -2.81
CA ALA A 94 0.56 8.38 -4.04
C ALA A 94 -0.94 8.09 -4.20
N GLY A 95 -1.78 8.44 -3.21
CA GLY A 95 -3.23 8.23 -3.26
C GLY A 95 -3.69 6.80 -2.96
N TRP A 96 -2.88 5.99 -2.28
CA TRP A 96 -3.25 4.60 -1.96
C TRP A 96 -4.17 4.49 -0.73
N GLY A 97 -4.17 5.52 0.10
CA GLY A 97 -4.89 5.57 1.38
C GLY A 97 -3.99 6.13 2.48
N ASN A 98 -4.57 6.37 3.64
CA ASN A 98 -3.85 6.90 4.80
C ASN A 98 -3.56 5.77 5.79
N VAL A 99 -2.28 5.48 6.04
CA VAL A 99 -1.87 4.43 6.97
C VAL A 99 -1.34 5.02 8.26
N LYS A 100 -2.00 4.75 9.37
CA LYS A 100 -1.58 5.25 10.68
C LYS A 100 -0.92 4.13 11.48
N ILE A 101 0.32 4.33 11.88
CA ILE A 101 1.00 3.41 12.82
C ILE A 101 0.56 3.80 14.22
N THR A 102 -0.21 2.94 14.88
CA THR A 102 -0.75 3.20 16.23
C THR A 102 0.05 2.54 17.33
N THR A 103 0.82 1.52 17.00
CA THR A 103 1.78 0.91 17.92
C THR A 103 3.00 0.44 17.13
N PHE A 104 4.18 0.79 17.64
CA PHE A 104 5.45 0.23 17.20
C PHE A 104 6.29 -0.06 18.45
N SER A 105 6.63 -1.32 18.66
CA SER A 105 7.57 -1.74 19.71
C SER A 105 8.58 -2.68 19.10
N LYS A 106 9.85 -2.24 19.08
CA LYS A 106 10.96 -3.06 18.61
C LYS A 106 11.26 -4.19 19.58
N ASP A 107 11.13 -3.94 20.88
CA ASP A 107 11.43 -4.92 21.94
C ASP A 107 10.37 -6.03 21.98
N GLU A 108 9.10 -5.66 21.90
CA GLU A 108 7.99 -6.63 21.85
C GLU A 108 7.78 -7.23 20.45
N LYS A 109 8.55 -6.77 19.45
CA LYS A 109 8.33 -7.03 18.03
C LYS A 109 6.84 -6.96 17.68
N ARG A 110 6.27 -5.78 17.89
CA ARG A 110 4.84 -5.57 17.73
C ARG A 110 4.59 -4.33 16.89
N VAL A 111 3.77 -4.49 15.85
CA VAL A 111 3.34 -3.38 15.01
C VAL A 111 1.82 -3.43 14.87
N VAL A 112 1.17 -2.29 15.08
CA VAL A 112 -0.25 -2.12 14.80
C VAL A 112 -0.41 -0.92 13.88
N LEU A 113 -1.12 -1.13 12.78
CA LEU A 113 -1.43 -0.10 11.81
C LEU A 113 -2.93 -0.09 11.49
N GLU A 114 -3.42 1.09 11.14
CA GLU A 114 -4.79 1.32 10.67
C GLU A 114 -4.72 1.84 9.23
N ILE A 115 -5.49 1.25 8.33
CA ILE A 115 -5.58 1.66 6.92
C ILE A 115 -6.93 2.34 6.72
N HIS A 116 -6.89 3.65 6.43
CA HIS A 116 -8.06 4.50 6.24
C HIS A 116 -8.15 4.97 4.79
N HIS A 117 -9.37 5.11 4.27
CA HIS A 117 -9.63 5.70 2.94
C HIS A 117 -8.81 5.04 1.83
N SER A 118 -8.73 3.71 1.85
CA SER A 118 -7.91 3.00 0.87
C SER A 118 -8.51 3.13 -0.52
N PHE A 119 -7.65 3.11 -1.55
CA PHE A 119 -8.18 3.02 -2.91
C PHE A 119 -8.98 1.72 -3.10
N GLU A 120 -8.62 0.63 -2.39
CA GLU A 120 -9.35 -0.64 -2.41
C GLU A 120 -10.80 -0.46 -1.98
N GLU A 121 -11.08 0.33 -0.94
CA GLU A 121 -12.46 0.63 -0.54
C GLU A 121 -13.24 1.30 -1.68
N THR A 122 -12.63 2.26 -2.36
CA THR A 122 -13.32 2.99 -3.44
C THR A 122 -13.49 2.18 -4.73
N VAL A 123 -12.52 1.31 -5.06
CA VAL A 123 -12.46 0.56 -6.33
C VAL A 123 -13.10 -0.82 -6.19
N PHE A 124 -12.91 -1.52 -5.08
CA PHE A 124 -13.36 -2.91 -4.96
C PHE A 124 -14.81 -2.99 -4.49
N GLN A 125 -15.22 -2.10 -3.58
CA GLN A 125 -16.62 -2.08 -3.11
C GLN A 125 -17.60 -1.58 -4.19
N SER A 126 -17.12 -0.76 -5.14
CA SER A 126 -17.94 -0.33 -6.29
C SER A 126 -18.23 -1.47 -7.26
N ILE A 127 -17.32 -2.44 -7.37
CA ILE A 127 -17.50 -3.66 -8.18
C ILE A 127 -18.43 -4.64 -7.48
N ASN A 128 -18.10 -5.00 -6.23
CA ASN A 128 -18.87 -5.93 -5.41
C ASN A 128 -18.55 -5.69 -3.93
N LYS A 129 -19.58 -5.48 -3.10
CA LYS A 129 -19.43 -5.27 -1.64
C LYS A 129 -18.75 -6.44 -0.91
N GLU A 130 -18.74 -7.62 -1.52
CA GLU A 130 -18.11 -8.83 -0.98
C GLU A 130 -16.67 -9.04 -1.50
N GLN A 131 -16.13 -8.14 -2.34
CA GLN A 131 -14.73 -8.18 -2.76
C GLN A 131 -13.83 -7.79 -1.58
N GLU A 132 -12.87 -8.64 -1.24
CA GLU A 132 -11.99 -8.39 -0.10
C GLU A 132 -10.90 -7.36 -0.43
N CYS A 133 -10.64 -6.45 0.51
CA CYS A 133 -9.55 -5.46 0.44
C CYS A 133 -8.27 -6.06 1.02
N VAL A 134 -7.67 -7.03 0.30
CA VAL A 134 -6.52 -7.81 0.79
C VAL A 134 -5.18 -7.35 0.25
N PHE A 135 -5.14 -6.45 -0.74
CA PHE A 135 -3.89 -6.03 -1.36
C PHE A 135 -3.02 -5.19 -0.41
N LEU A 136 -3.55 -4.09 0.14
CA LEU A 136 -2.79 -3.21 1.04
C LEU A 136 -2.41 -3.91 2.35
N PRO A 137 -3.31 -4.66 3.04
CA PRO A 137 -2.89 -5.41 4.21
C PRO A 137 -1.73 -6.37 3.90
N SER A 138 -1.83 -7.15 2.82
CA SER A 138 -0.78 -8.11 2.44
C SER A 138 0.54 -7.41 2.09
N PHE A 139 0.46 -6.26 1.43
CA PHE A 139 1.60 -5.42 1.10
C PHE A 139 2.32 -4.92 2.37
N TRP A 140 1.59 -4.33 3.32
CA TRP A 140 2.17 -3.83 4.57
C TRP A 140 2.72 -4.95 5.44
N ILE A 141 2.01 -6.07 5.55
CA ILE A 141 2.47 -7.24 6.32
C ILE A 141 3.81 -7.74 5.77
N SER A 142 3.87 -7.95 4.47
CA SER A 142 5.04 -8.47 3.79
C SER A 142 6.24 -7.54 3.94
N LEU A 143 6.02 -6.23 3.79
CA LEU A 143 7.05 -5.22 3.97
C LEU A 143 7.62 -5.24 5.40
N ILE A 144 6.76 -5.19 6.41
CA ILE A 144 7.18 -5.13 7.82
C ILE A 144 7.95 -6.39 8.22
N ARG A 145 7.46 -7.58 7.84
CA ARG A 145 8.15 -8.86 8.07
C ARG A 145 9.56 -8.85 7.46
N ASN A 146 9.70 -8.34 6.23
CA ASN A 146 11.01 -8.29 5.57
C ASN A 146 11.96 -7.27 6.22
N LEU A 147 11.45 -6.12 6.65
CA LEU A 147 12.28 -5.12 7.34
C LEU A 147 12.75 -5.61 8.72
N LEU A 148 11.89 -6.33 9.45
CA LEU A 148 12.23 -6.93 10.74
C LEU A 148 13.04 -8.23 10.61
N LYS A 149 13.03 -8.87 9.43
CA LYS A 149 13.64 -10.19 9.18
C LYS A 149 13.11 -11.25 10.14
N ASP A 150 11.84 -11.16 10.48
CA ASP A 150 11.14 -12.06 11.39
C ASP A 150 9.87 -12.60 10.74
N ASP A 151 9.58 -13.88 10.98
CA ASP A 151 8.30 -14.48 10.60
C ASP A 151 7.26 -14.18 11.69
N MET A 152 6.65 -13.00 11.58
CA MET A 152 5.68 -12.51 12.56
C MET A 152 4.28 -12.94 12.19
N SER A 153 3.52 -13.53 13.10
CA SER A 153 2.09 -13.73 12.88
C SER A 153 1.33 -12.41 12.78
N TYR A 154 0.18 -12.46 12.10
CA TYR A 154 -0.62 -11.27 11.87
C TYR A 154 -2.11 -11.54 11.98
N THR A 155 -2.86 -10.47 12.27
CA THR A 155 -4.32 -10.44 12.16
C THR A 155 -4.74 -9.19 11.40
N ILE A 156 -5.81 -9.31 10.62
CA ILE A 156 -6.46 -8.20 9.92
C ILE A 156 -7.90 -8.19 10.41
N VAL A 157 -8.35 -7.05 10.94
CA VAL A 157 -9.70 -6.89 11.47
C VAL A 157 -10.28 -5.58 10.97
N LYS A 158 -11.44 -5.65 10.32
CA LYS A 158 -12.21 -4.47 9.97
C LYS A 158 -12.84 -3.86 11.22
N LYS A 159 -12.63 -2.58 11.46
CA LYS A 159 -13.16 -1.83 12.61
C LYS A 159 -14.01 -0.65 12.16
N SER A 160 -14.89 -0.21 13.07
CA SER A 160 -15.60 1.06 12.95
C SER A 160 -15.52 1.79 14.28
N VAL A 161 -15.00 3.02 14.27
CA VAL A 161 -14.91 3.88 15.46
C VAL A 161 -15.48 5.24 15.09
N ASN A 162 -16.48 5.70 15.83
CA ASN A 162 -17.19 6.97 15.56
C ASN A 162 -17.71 7.09 14.11
N GLY A 163 -18.10 5.97 13.50
CA GLY A 163 -18.62 5.94 12.12
C GLY A 163 -17.55 5.94 11.03
N ILE A 164 -16.26 5.90 11.38
CA ILE A 164 -15.15 5.75 10.43
C ILE A 164 -14.76 4.27 10.40
N GLU A 165 -14.91 3.64 9.24
CA GLU A 165 -14.43 2.28 8.99
C GLU A 165 -12.95 2.29 8.56
N PHE A 166 -12.20 1.29 9.03
CA PHE A 166 -10.80 1.09 8.65
C PHE A 166 -10.38 -0.37 8.89
N ASP A 167 -9.32 -0.80 8.21
CA ASP A 167 -8.68 -2.09 8.49
C ASP A 167 -7.57 -1.92 9.53
N GLU A 168 -7.67 -2.64 10.65
CA GLU A 168 -6.60 -2.75 11.64
C GLU A 168 -5.77 -3.99 11.34
N VAL A 169 -4.47 -3.79 11.10
CA VAL A 169 -3.51 -4.88 10.90
C VAL A 169 -2.56 -4.91 12.08
N LYS A 170 -2.46 -6.09 12.71
CA LYS A 170 -1.53 -6.34 13.82
C LYS A 170 -0.50 -7.36 13.39
N LEU A 171 0.77 -7.09 13.68
CA LEU A 171 1.87 -8.03 13.57
C LEU A 171 2.49 -8.25 14.95
N PHE A 172 2.77 -9.51 15.29
CA PHE A 172 3.31 -9.94 16.58
C PHE A 172 4.10 -11.26 16.42
N LEU A 173 5.02 -11.55 17.34
CA LEU A 173 5.60 -12.89 17.45
C LEU A 173 4.61 -13.84 18.12
N GLU A 174 4.52 -15.09 17.65
CA GLU A 174 3.85 -16.15 18.40
C GLU A 174 4.67 -16.49 19.64
N GLU A 175 3.98 -16.69 20.77
CA GLU A 175 4.56 -17.15 22.05
C GLU A 175 4.87 -18.65 22.03
#